data_AF-A0A3D6DQI2-F1
#
_entry.id   AF-A0A3D6DQI2-F1
#
_cell.length_a   1.000
_cell.length_b   1.000
_cell.length_c   1.000
_cell.angle_alpha   90.00
_cell.angle_beta   90.00
_cell.angle_gamma   90.00
#
_symmetry.space_group_name_H-M   'P 1'
#
loop_
_entity.id
_entity.type
_entity.pdbx_description
1 polymer ?
#
loop_
_entity_poly.entity_id
_entity_poly.type
_entity_poly.pdbx_seq_one_letter_code
_entity_poly.pdbx_strand_id
1 'polypeptide(L)'
;AMGWYMVKSGLVDDPRVSHYRLTAHLSLAFLIFMAMFWLALGLLAERARPSTDATLKRLQRIGFWLVILVAYMVVSGGFVAGIRAGKAYNSFPLMNGHILPPESFVIEPWYLNFFNNMALVQFDHRLGAWLLAFLLPWFWWKIRAAAVSPAARLAATWVLVALYVQIVLGISTLLLAVPVGLGAAHQGGAMIVLGLLLWLNHELRVARVAGLAT
;
A
#
# COMPACT_ATOMS: atom_id res chain seq x y z
N ALA A 1 7.51 6.53 20.86
CA ALA A 1 7.90 7.93 20.60
C ALA A 1 6.88 8.67 19.71
N MET A 2 6.60 8.20 18.47
CA MET A 2 5.75 8.95 17.52
C MET A 2 4.29 9.16 17.99
N GLY A 3 3.63 8.13 18.55
CA GLY A 3 2.25 8.28 19.06
C GLY A 3 2.12 9.36 20.13
N TRP A 4 3.10 9.47 21.04
CA TRP A 4 3.17 10.54 22.03
C TRP A 4 3.39 11.93 21.40
N TYR A 5 4.17 12.01 20.32
CA TYR A 5 4.36 13.25 19.57
C TYR A 5 3.07 13.76 18.91
N MET A 6 2.19 12.86 18.44
CA MET A 6 0.84 13.24 17.98
C MET A 6 -0.03 13.79 19.12
N VAL A 7 -0.04 13.11 20.27
CA VAL A 7 -0.81 13.53 21.46
C VAL A 7 -0.33 14.90 21.95
N LYS A 8 0.99 15.09 22.10
CA LYS A 8 1.57 16.36 22.55
C LYS A 8 1.23 17.54 21.63
N SER A 9 1.12 17.34 20.31
CA SER A 9 0.68 18.41 19.39
C SER A 9 -0.71 18.93 19.69
N GLY A 10 -1.65 18.04 20.00
CA GLY A 10 -3.05 18.41 20.18
C GLY A 10 -3.34 19.07 21.53
N LEU A 11 -2.33 19.16 22.40
CA LEU A 11 -2.43 19.80 23.72
C LEU A 11 -2.03 21.29 23.71
N VAL A 12 -1.69 21.84 22.54
CA VAL A 12 -1.31 23.26 22.38
C VAL A 12 -2.18 23.88 21.28
N ASP A 13 -3.11 24.76 21.68
CA ASP A 13 -3.96 25.69 20.92
C ASP A 13 -4.83 25.18 19.72
N ASP A 14 -4.44 24.12 18.99
CA ASP A 14 -5.28 23.43 18.01
C ASP A 14 -5.27 21.91 18.29
N PRO A 15 -6.40 21.30 18.70
CA PRO A 15 -6.48 19.87 18.97
C PRO A 15 -6.33 18.99 17.72
N ARG A 16 -6.26 19.57 16.51
CA ARG A 16 -6.05 18.84 15.27
C ARG A 16 -4.62 18.33 15.16
N VAL A 17 -4.49 17.00 15.16
CA VAL A 17 -3.23 16.35 14.79
C VAL A 17 -2.96 16.63 13.31
N SER A 18 -1.81 17.27 13.02
CA SER A 18 -1.35 17.49 11.65
C SER A 18 -1.38 16.20 10.83
N HIS A 19 -1.93 16.25 9.61
CA HIS A 19 -1.99 15.13 8.68
C HIS A 19 -0.61 14.55 8.38
N TYR A 20 0.45 15.36 8.36
CA TYR A 20 1.82 14.88 8.26
C TYR A 20 2.20 13.92 9.40
N ARG A 21 1.82 14.26 10.64
CA ARG A 21 2.13 13.43 11.82
C ARG A 21 1.29 12.16 11.83
N LEU A 22 0.01 12.25 11.47
CA LEU A 22 -0.87 11.10 11.32
C LEU A 22 -0.33 10.12 10.28
N THR A 23 0.01 10.61 9.09
CA THR A 23 0.59 9.79 8.02
C THR A 23 1.93 9.19 8.47
N ALA A 24 2.80 9.97 9.11
CA ALA A 24 4.06 9.46 9.64
C ALA A 24 3.86 8.34 10.68
N HIS A 25 2.83 8.42 11.53
CA HIS A 25 2.48 7.34 12.45
C HIS A 25 2.13 6.05 11.74
N LEU A 26 1.19 6.17 10.80
CA LEU A 26 0.68 5.06 10.03
C LEU A 26 1.82 4.39 9.28
N SER A 27 2.64 5.18 8.59
CA SER A 27 3.82 4.71 7.87
C SER A 27 4.79 3.99 8.80
N LEU A 28 5.07 4.54 9.99
CA LEU A 28 5.97 3.90 10.95
C LEU A 28 5.40 2.57 11.46
N ALA A 29 4.11 2.51 11.76
CA ALA A 29 3.46 1.27 12.18
C ALA A 29 3.56 0.19 11.09
N PHE A 30 3.32 0.55 9.83
CA PHE A 30 3.48 -0.35 8.69
C PHE A 30 4.93 -0.77 8.49
N LEU A 31 5.91 0.14 8.61
CA LEU A 31 7.33 -0.22 8.52
C LEU A 31 7.77 -1.21 9.60
N ILE A 32 7.33 -1.02 10.84
CA ILE A 32 7.58 -1.96 11.94
C ILE A 32 6.95 -3.32 11.61
N PHE A 33 5.69 -3.34 11.17
CA PHE A 33 5.03 -4.57 10.75
C PHE A 33 5.81 -5.27 9.63
N MET A 34 6.21 -4.56 8.58
CA MET A 34 6.98 -5.14 7.46
C MET A 34 8.27 -5.79 7.96
N ALA A 35 9.02 -5.11 8.84
CA ALA A 35 10.27 -5.61 9.38
C ALA A 35 10.07 -6.86 10.25
N MET A 36 9.11 -6.81 11.18
CA MET A 36 8.79 -7.93 12.07
C MET A 36 8.24 -9.13 11.29
N PHE A 37 7.34 -8.90 10.35
CA PHE A 37 6.74 -9.96 9.55
C PHE A 37 7.77 -10.62 8.63
N TRP A 38 8.64 -9.84 8.00
CA TRP A 38 9.74 -10.37 7.19
C TRP A 38 10.73 -11.20 8.02
N LEU A 39 11.07 -10.74 9.24
CA LEU A 39 11.91 -11.50 10.17
C LEU A 39 11.23 -12.83 10.56
N ALA A 40 9.94 -12.79 10.91
CA ALA A 40 9.17 -13.98 11.27
C ALA A 40 9.13 -15.01 10.13
N LEU A 41 8.88 -14.58 8.89
CA LEU A 41 8.93 -15.46 7.71
C LEU A 41 10.32 -16.09 7.54
N GLY A 42 11.39 -15.34 7.82
CA GLY A 42 12.77 -15.82 7.74
C GLY A 42 13.14 -16.83 8.83
N LEU A 43 12.44 -16.83 9.97
CA LEU A 43 12.61 -17.81 11.05
C LEU A 43 11.78 -19.08 10.82
N LEU A 44 10.61 -18.95 10.16
CA LEU A 44 9.67 -20.05 9.94
C LEU A 44 9.95 -20.87 8.67
N ALA A 45 10.59 -20.29 7.67
CA ALA A 45 10.91 -20.96 6.41
C ALA A 45 12.43 -21.11 6.22
N GLU A 46 12.86 -22.22 5.60
CA GLU A 46 14.27 -22.46 5.25
C GLU A 46 14.89 -21.27 4.50
N ARG A 47 16.16 -20.99 4.80
CA ARG A 47 16.93 -19.95 4.10
C ARG A 47 16.85 -20.16 2.59
N ALA A 48 16.66 -19.06 1.86
CA ALA A 48 16.39 -19.05 0.42
C ALA A 48 17.20 -20.09 -0.36
N ARG A 49 16.53 -20.86 -1.23
CA ARG A 49 17.19 -21.91 -2.01
C ARG A 49 18.24 -21.27 -2.93
N PRO A 50 19.47 -21.81 -3.01
CA PRO A 50 20.43 -21.39 -4.02
C PRO A 50 19.82 -21.66 -5.41
N SER A 51 19.63 -20.62 -6.21
CA SER A 51 19.09 -20.77 -7.57
C SER A 51 19.59 -19.67 -8.50
N THR A 52 19.90 -20.07 -9.73
CA THR A 52 20.29 -19.18 -10.82
C THR A 52 19.10 -18.73 -11.67
N ASP A 53 17.87 -19.18 -11.36
CA ASP A 53 16.68 -18.88 -12.16
C ASP A 53 16.42 -17.36 -12.27
N ALA A 54 16.64 -16.84 -13.48
CA ALA A 54 16.45 -15.43 -13.81
C ALA A 54 14.97 -15.01 -13.78
N THR A 55 14.04 -15.94 -14.00
CA THR A 55 12.60 -15.69 -13.94
C THR A 55 12.16 -15.42 -12.52
N LEU A 56 12.58 -16.25 -11.56
CA LEU A 56 12.28 -16.05 -10.14
C LEU A 56 12.84 -14.71 -9.63
N LYS A 57 14.09 -14.37 -9.97
CA LYS A 57 14.69 -13.06 -9.62
C LYS A 57 13.89 -11.89 -10.20
N ARG A 58 13.42 -12.02 -11.45
CA ARG A 58 12.60 -10.99 -12.09
C ARG A 58 11.25 -10.84 -11.39
N LEU A 59 10.58 -11.94 -11.07
CA LEU A 59 9.30 -11.94 -10.36
C LEU A 59 9.43 -11.36 -8.95
N GLN A 60 10.48 -11.74 -8.21
CA GLN A 60 10.80 -11.16 -6.91
C GLN A 60 11.05 -9.65 -7.01
N ARG A 61 11.79 -9.18 -8.02
CA ARG A 61 12.00 -7.74 -8.23
C ARG A 61 10.71 -7.01 -8.54
N ILE A 62 9.82 -7.59 -9.34
CA ILE A 62 8.48 -7.03 -9.58
C ILE A 62 7.68 -6.99 -8.27
N GLY A 63 7.69 -8.07 -7.50
CA GLY A 63 7.05 -8.16 -6.18
C GLY A 63 7.54 -7.08 -5.22
N PHE A 64 8.85 -6.82 -5.18
CA PHE A 64 9.43 -5.71 -4.41
C PHE A 64 8.86 -4.35 -4.83
N TRP A 65 8.81 -4.03 -6.13
CA TRP A 65 8.23 -2.77 -6.58
C TRP A 65 6.74 -2.64 -6.28
N LEU A 66 6.00 -3.75 -6.32
CA LEU A 66 4.59 -3.78 -5.89
C LEU A 66 4.45 -3.54 -4.37
N VAL A 67 5.37 -4.06 -3.55
CA VAL A 67 5.43 -3.73 -2.11
C VAL A 67 5.62 -2.23 -1.91
N ILE A 68 6.53 -1.60 -2.66
CA ILE A 68 6.73 -0.15 -2.61
C ILE A 68 5.46 0.61 -3.03
N LEU A 69 4.78 0.17 -4.09
CA LEU A 69 3.54 0.79 -4.55
C LEU A 69 2.41 0.65 -3.51
N VAL A 70 2.27 -0.50 -2.85
CA VAL A 70 1.31 -0.67 -1.75
C VAL A 70 1.69 0.18 -0.54
N ALA A 71 2.98 0.30 -0.20
CA ALA A 71 3.43 1.19 0.86
C ALA A 71 3.12 2.66 0.54
N TYR A 72 3.29 3.09 -0.71
CA TYR A 72 2.86 4.40 -1.18
C TYR A 72 1.34 4.59 -1.03
N MET A 73 0.52 3.57 -1.32
CA MET A 73 -0.93 3.64 -1.09
C MET A 73 -1.31 3.82 0.38
N VAL A 74 -0.55 3.24 1.30
CA VAL A 74 -0.73 3.47 2.74
C VAL A 74 -0.42 4.92 3.10
N VAL A 75 0.66 5.48 2.56
CA VAL A 75 1.04 6.88 2.77
C VAL A 75 0.00 7.85 2.20
N SER A 76 -0.39 7.68 0.93
CA SER A 76 -1.40 8.52 0.29
C SER A 76 -2.76 8.39 0.96
N GLY A 77 -3.15 7.18 1.39
CA GLY A 77 -4.36 6.95 2.19
C GLY A 77 -4.31 7.63 3.57
N GLY A 78 -3.14 7.68 4.20
CA GLY A 78 -2.90 8.45 5.42
C GLY A 78 -3.14 9.95 5.22
N PHE A 79 -2.65 10.51 4.10
CA PHE A 79 -2.91 11.90 3.74
C PHE A 79 -4.39 12.16 3.45
N VAL A 80 -5.06 11.31 2.67
CA VAL A 80 -6.51 11.37 2.41
C VAL A 80 -7.31 11.43 3.73
N ALA A 81 -6.98 10.55 4.69
CA ALA A 81 -7.63 10.54 5.99
C ALA A 81 -7.32 11.80 6.81
N GLY A 82 -6.05 12.23 6.82
CA GLY A 82 -5.58 13.37 7.60
C GLY A 82 -6.18 14.70 7.18
N ILE A 83 -6.25 14.98 5.88
CA ILE A 83 -6.87 16.21 5.35
C ILE A 83 -8.38 16.04 5.09
N ARG A 84 -8.95 14.87 5.41
CA ARG A 84 -10.37 14.54 5.22
C ARG A 84 -10.84 14.63 3.75
N ALA A 85 -9.94 14.41 2.80
CA ALA A 85 -10.24 14.42 1.36
C ALA A 85 -11.32 13.39 0.97
N GLY A 86 -11.41 12.29 1.72
CA GLY A 86 -12.46 11.27 1.55
C GLY A 86 -13.89 11.77 1.79
N LYS A 87 -14.09 12.96 2.36
CA LYS A 87 -15.42 13.60 2.51
C LYS A 87 -15.75 14.65 1.45
N ALA A 88 -14.79 14.99 0.59
CA ALA A 88 -14.94 16.05 -0.41
C ALA A 88 -15.39 15.53 -1.79
N TYR A 89 -14.94 14.33 -2.17
CA TYR A 89 -15.23 13.72 -3.48
C TYR A 89 -15.83 12.32 -3.30
N ASN A 90 -17.14 12.23 -3.06
CA ASN A 90 -17.84 10.97 -2.74
C ASN A 90 -18.48 10.28 -3.95
N SER A 91 -18.12 10.66 -5.18
CA SER A 91 -18.47 9.94 -6.40
C SER A 91 -17.35 8.98 -6.84
N PHE A 92 -17.69 7.96 -7.63
CA PHE A 92 -16.74 7.04 -8.26
C PHE A 92 -17.30 6.58 -9.62
N PRO A 93 -16.49 6.41 -10.69
CA PRO A 93 -15.03 6.55 -10.75
C PRO A 93 -14.55 8.00 -10.78
N LEU A 94 -15.40 8.92 -11.24
CA LEU A 94 -15.11 10.35 -11.31
C LEU A 94 -15.11 11.02 -9.92
N MET A 95 -14.54 12.20 -9.84
CA MET A 95 -14.50 13.11 -8.70
C MET A 95 -15.35 14.33 -9.01
N ASN A 96 -16.61 14.32 -8.57
CA ASN A 96 -17.62 15.35 -8.83
C ASN A 96 -17.73 15.69 -10.33
N GLY A 97 -17.75 14.65 -11.18
CA GLY A 97 -17.86 14.80 -12.64
C GLY A 97 -16.53 14.94 -13.39
N HIS A 98 -15.40 15.07 -12.69
CA HIS A 98 -14.08 15.21 -13.29
C HIS A 98 -13.19 13.98 -13.04
N ILE A 99 -12.31 13.63 -13.97
CA ILE A 99 -11.25 12.64 -13.69
C ILE A 99 -10.21 13.26 -12.76
N LEU A 100 -9.75 14.47 -13.11
CA LEU A 100 -8.89 15.32 -12.30
C LEU A 100 -9.63 16.64 -12.06
N PRO A 101 -10.02 16.97 -10.82
CA PRO A 101 -10.73 18.21 -10.53
C PRO A 101 -9.89 19.45 -10.92
N PRO A 102 -10.51 20.52 -11.43
CA PRO A 102 -9.80 21.73 -11.88
C PRO A 102 -9.01 22.43 -10.75
N GLU A 103 -9.42 22.24 -9.50
CA GLU A 103 -8.80 22.81 -8.31
C GLU A 103 -7.55 22.04 -7.84
N SER A 104 -7.10 21.00 -8.55
CA SER A 104 -5.97 20.15 -8.13
C SER A 104 -4.61 20.85 -7.99
N PHE A 105 -4.40 22.03 -8.60
CA PHE A 105 -3.11 22.73 -8.58
C PHE A 105 -3.21 24.19 -8.13
N VAL A 106 -4.18 24.52 -7.27
CA VAL A 106 -4.41 25.91 -6.82
C VAL A 106 -3.48 26.39 -5.69
N ILE A 107 -2.78 25.48 -5.00
CA ILE A 107 -1.85 25.83 -3.92
C ILE A 107 -0.45 26.11 -4.49
N GLU A 108 0.17 27.21 -4.09
CA GLU A 108 1.57 27.53 -4.42
C GLU A 108 2.50 27.34 -3.20
N PRO A 109 3.73 26.84 -3.40
CA PRO A 109 4.27 26.27 -4.63
C PRO A 109 3.57 24.95 -5.04
N TRP A 110 3.47 24.70 -6.35
CA TRP A 110 2.67 23.60 -6.95
C TRP A 110 2.81 22.21 -6.28
N TYR A 111 4.00 21.85 -5.79
CA TYR A 111 4.25 20.53 -5.19
C TYR A 111 3.50 20.32 -3.86
N LEU A 112 3.08 21.39 -3.18
CA LEU A 112 2.29 21.29 -1.95
C LEU A 112 0.90 20.70 -2.17
N ASN A 113 0.39 20.73 -3.41
CA ASN A 113 -0.91 20.14 -3.72
C ASN A 113 -0.92 18.62 -3.48
N PHE A 114 0.20 17.93 -3.66
CA PHE A 114 0.31 16.48 -3.43
C PHE A 114 0.14 16.07 -1.96
N PHE A 115 0.12 17.04 -1.03
CA PHE A 115 0.05 16.78 0.41
C PHE A 115 -1.07 17.55 1.10
N ASN A 116 -1.45 18.72 0.58
CA ASN A 116 -2.36 19.65 1.24
C ASN A 116 -3.65 19.93 0.44
N ASN A 117 -3.69 19.56 -0.84
CA ASN A 117 -4.87 19.80 -1.68
C ASN A 117 -5.77 18.56 -1.68
N MET A 118 -7.00 18.69 -1.18
CA MET A 118 -7.94 17.58 -1.09
C MET A 118 -8.21 16.91 -2.44
N ALA A 119 -8.29 17.70 -3.52
CA ALA A 119 -8.52 17.19 -4.86
C ALA A 119 -7.36 16.35 -5.36
N LEU A 120 -6.14 16.91 -5.33
CA LEU A 120 -4.99 16.21 -5.87
C LEU A 120 -4.60 14.99 -5.02
N VAL A 121 -4.67 15.09 -3.70
CA VAL A 121 -4.39 13.95 -2.79
C VAL A 121 -5.38 12.81 -3.00
N GLN A 122 -6.67 13.12 -3.16
CA GLN A 122 -7.69 12.10 -3.42
C GLN A 122 -7.51 11.48 -4.82
N PHE A 123 -7.18 12.29 -5.83
CA PHE A 123 -6.88 11.82 -7.18
C PHE A 123 -5.66 10.89 -7.20
N ASP A 124 -4.56 11.31 -6.56
CA ASP A 124 -3.31 10.57 -6.44
C ASP A 124 -3.53 9.19 -5.81
N HIS A 125 -4.31 9.13 -4.72
CA HIS A 125 -4.71 7.88 -4.09
C HIS A 125 -5.56 6.99 -5.02
N ARG A 126 -6.52 7.56 -5.77
CA ARG A 126 -7.35 6.81 -6.73
C ARG A 126 -6.51 6.27 -7.89
N LEU A 127 -5.56 7.05 -8.38
CA LEU A 127 -4.66 6.66 -9.47
C LEU A 127 -3.81 5.45 -9.05
N GLY A 128 -3.23 5.46 -7.86
CA GLY A 128 -2.51 4.32 -7.30
C GLY A 128 -3.40 3.07 -7.15
N ALA A 129 -4.66 3.24 -6.73
CA ALA A 129 -5.63 2.15 -6.65
C ALA A 129 -5.94 1.54 -8.04
N TRP A 130 -6.13 2.36 -9.06
CA TRP A 130 -6.34 1.88 -10.44
C TRP A 130 -5.11 1.15 -11.00
N LEU A 131 -3.91 1.66 -10.74
CA LEU A 131 -2.67 0.99 -11.11
C LEU A 131 -2.57 -0.40 -10.46
N LEU A 132 -2.83 -0.51 -9.15
CA LEU A 132 -2.81 -1.81 -8.46
C LEU A 132 -3.90 -2.76 -8.96
N ALA A 133 -5.10 -2.24 -9.26
CA ALA A 133 -6.21 -3.03 -9.81
C ALA A 133 -5.85 -3.68 -11.15
N PHE A 134 -4.88 -3.13 -11.89
CA PHE A 134 -4.34 -3.75 -13.11
C PHE A 134 -3.08 -4.61 -12.83
N LEU A 135 -2.11 -4.06 -12.09
CA LEU A 135 -0.79 -4.66 -11.93
C LEU A 135 -0.81 -5.95 -11.11
N LEU A 136 -1.65 -6.06 -10.07
CA LEU A 136 -1.70 -7.26 -9.24
C LEU A 136 -2.37 -8.46 -9.95
N PRO A 137 -3.49 -8.31 -10.68
CA PRO A 137 -3.99 -9.39 -11.53
C PRO A 137 -2.98 -9.81 -12.61
N TRP A 138 -2.31 -8.85 -13.24
CA TRP A 138 -1.23 -9.14 -14.21
C TRP A 138 -0.09 -9.92 -13.57
N PHE A 139 0.36 -9.50 -12.39
CA PHE A 139 1.44 -10.17 -11.67
C PHE A 139 1.02 -11.57 -11.23
N TRP A 140 -0.21 -11.74 -10.73
CA TRP A 140 -0.79 -13.04 -10.41
C TRP A 140 -0.74 -13.98 -11.61
N TRP A 141 -1.13 -13.51 -12.80
CA TRP A 141 -1.05 -14.32 -14.02
C TRP A 141 0.39 -14.73 -14.36
N LYS A 142 1.36 -13.81 -14.21
CA LYS A 142 2.79 -14.12 -14.39
C LYS A 142 3.29 -15.18 -13.39
N ILE A 143 2.87 -15.12 -12.12
CA ILE A 143 3.19 -16.14 -11.12
C ILE A 143 2.58 -17.48 -11.52
N ARG A 144 1.33 -17.52 -11.99
CA ARG A 144 0.65 -18.75 -12.41
C ARG A 144 1.31 -19.40 -13.62
N ALA A 145 1.87 -18.62 -14.53
CA ALA A 145 2.56 -19.11 -15.73
C ALA A 145 4.01 -19.60 -15.45
N ALA A 146 4.62 -19.17 -14.34
CA ALA A 146 6.01 -19.51 -14.01
C ALA A 146 6.12 -20.80 -13.19
N ALA A 147 7.31 -21.43 -13.19
CA ALA A 147 7.63 -22.59 -12.36
C ALA A 147 7.95 -22.17 -10.91
N VAL A 148 6.93 -21.75 -10.17
CA VAL A 148 7.03 -21.32 -8.75
C VAL A 148 6.51 -22.39 -7.78
N SER A 149 6.87 -22.27 -6.49
CA SER A 149 6.36 -23.16 -5.44
C SER A 149 4.84 -23.09 -5.29
N PRO A 150 4.19 -24.16 -4.79
CA PRO A 150 2.75 -24.13 -4.47
C PRO A 150 2.40 -23.01 -3.47
N ALA A 151 3.27 -22.76 -2.48
CA ALA A 151 3.11 -21.68 -1.52
C ALA A 151 3.09 -20.29 -2.18
N ALA A 152 3.98 -20.03 -3.14
CA ALA A 152 3.96 -18.78 -3.92
C ALA A 152 2.67 -18.61 -4.72
N ARG A 153 2.15 -19.69 -5.35
CA ARG A 153 0.88 -19.63 -6.09
C ARG A 153 -0.31 -19.34 -5.18
N LEU A 154 -0.31 -19.95 -4.00
CA LEU A 154 -1.32 -19.71 -2.96
C LEU A 154 -1.27 -18.27 -2.47
N ALA A 155 -0.09 -17.78 -2.08
CA ALA A 155 0.12 -16.41 -1.64
C ALA A 155 -0.32 -15.39 -2.70
N ALA A 156 0.04 -15.60 -3.98
CA ALA A 156 -0.40 -14.73 -5.07
C ALA A 156 -1.92 -14.70 -5.24
N THR A 157 -2.60 -15.83 -5.06
CA THR A 157 -4.07 -15.89 -5.13
C THR A 157 -4.71 -15.13 -3.98
N TRP A 158 -4.16 -15.26 -2.76
CA TRP A 158 -4.63 -14.49 -1.61
C TRP A 158 -4.38 -12.99 -1.74
N VAL A 159 -3.23 -12.57 -2.31
CA VAL A 159 -2.99 -11.15 -2.64
C VAL A 159 -4.09 -10.62 -3.56
N LEU A 160 -4.46 -11.38 -4.59
CA LEU A 160 -5.51 -10.99 -5.53
C LEU A 160 -6.89 -10.87 -4.85
N VAL A 161 -7.27 -11.86 -4.03
CA VAL A 161 -8.53 -11.82 -3.27
C VAL A 161 -8.55 -10.63 -2.30
N ALA A 162 -7.47 -10.43 -1.54
CA ALA A 162 -7.36 -9.32 -0.60
C ALA A 162 -7.41 -7.96 -1.31
N LEU A 163 -6.82 -7.83 -2.51
CA LEU A 163 -6.95 -6.63 -3.33
C LEU A 163 -8.40 -6.32 -3.70
N TYR A 164 -9.17 -7.32 -4.15
CA TYR A 164 -10.58 -7.08 -4.51
C TYR A 164 -11.40 -6.63 -3.29
N VAL A 165 -11.21 -7.29 -2.15
CA VAL A 165 -11.83 -6.87 -0.89
C VAL A 165 -11.42 -5.44 -0.54
N GLN A 166 -10.14 -5.11 -0.69
CA GLN A 166 -9.61 -3.77 -0.41
C GLN A 166 -10.22 -2.70 -1.33
N ILE A 167 -10.37 -2.97 -2.62
CA ILE A 167 -11.01 -2.06 -3.58
C ILE A 167 -12.47 -1.83 -3.20
N VAL A 168 -13.20 -2.89 -2.87
CA VAL A 168 -14.60 -2.79 -2.43
C VAL A 168 -14.71 -1.98 -1.14
N LEU A 169 -13.83 -2.22 -0.16
CA LEU A 169 -13.78 -1.42 1.07
C LEU A 169 -13.46 0.04 0.80
N GLY A 170 -12.54 0.32 -0.13
CA GLY A 170 -12.12 1.69 -0.47
C GLY A 170 -13.25 2.46 -1.15
N ILE A 171 -13.91 1.85 -2.14
CA ILE A 171 -15.08 2.42 -2.80
C ILE A 171 -16.24 2.60 -1.81
N SER A 172 -16.50 1.62 -0.92
CA SER A 172 -17.56 1.73 0.08
C SER A 172 -17.29 2.86 1.08
N THR A 173 -16.04 2.97 1.56
CA THR A 173 -15.60 4.06 2.46
C THR A 173 -15.81 5.41 1.80
N LEU A 174 -15.49 5.51 0.50
CA LEU A 174 -15.69 6.71 -0.30
C LEU A 174 -17.16 7.05 -0.48
N LEU A 175 -17.99 6.13 -0.99
CA LEU A 175 -19.39 6.41 -1.30
C LEU A 175 -20.23 6.74 -0.06
N LEU A 176 -19.88 6.15 1.09
CA LEU A 176 -20.60 6.32 2.36
C LEU A 176 -20.03 7.45 3.24
N ALA A 177 -19.21 8.35 2.67
CA ALA A 177 -18.66 9.52 3.36
C ALA A 177 -17.78 9.19 4.59
N VAL A 178 -16.97 8.14 4.48
CA VAL A 178 -15.95 7.69 5.45
C VAL A 178 -16.53 7.36 6.84
N PRO A 179 -17.42 6.35 6.96
CA PRO A 179 -17.79 5.81 8.27
C PRO A 179 -16.53 5.25 8.94
N VAL A 180 -16.34 5.55 10.24
CA VAL A 180 -15.11 5.20 10.97
C VAL A 180 -14.79 3.71 10.87
N GLY A 181 -15.80 2.85 11.00
CA GLY A 181 -15.63 1.40 10.88
C GLY A 181 -15.11 0.97 9.51
N LEU A 182 -15.63 1.55 8.42
CA LEU A 182 -15.16 1.24 7.07
C LEU A 182 -13.77 1.80 6.80
N GLY A 183 -13.48 3.03 7.26
CA GLY A 183 -12.15 3.61 7.17
C GLY A 183 -11.10 2.78 7.90
N ALA A 184 -11.42 2.31 9.12
CA ALA A 184 -10.55 1.42 9.89
C ALA A 184 -10.40 0.04 9.23
N ALA A 185 -11.49 -0.54 8.74
CA ALA A 185 -11.45 -1.81 8.01
C ALA A 185 -10.60 -1.71 6.73
N HIS A 186 -10.70 -0.61 5.98
CA HIS A 186 -9.87 -0.34 4.81
C HIS A 186 -8.39 -0.19 5.19
N GLN A 187 -8.06 0.52 6.28
CA GLN A 187 -6.67 0.59 6.76
C GLN A 187 -6.13 -0.79 7.19
N GLY A 188 -6.94 -1.59 7.89
CA GLY A 188 -6.59 -2.96 8.27
C GLY A 188 -6.43 -3.88 7.07
N GLY A 189 -7.30 -3.77 6.06
CA GLY A 189 -7.20 -4.52 4.81
C GLY A 189 -5.94 -4.19 4.01
N ALA A 190 -5.49 -2.92 4.03
CA ALA A 190 -4.21 -2.54 3.42
C ALA A 190 -3.02 -3.26 4.08
N MET A 191 -3.06 -3.46 5.41
CA MET A 191 -2.05 -4.24 6.14
C MET A 191 -2.05 -5.72 5.68
N ILE A 192 -3.24 -6.30 5.48
CA ILE A 192 -3.37 -7.69 4.99
C ILE A 192 -2.80 -7.82 3.58
N VAL A 193 -3.14 -6.92 2.66
CA VAL A 193 -2.60 -6.90 1.29
C VAL A 193 -1.08 -6.82 1.31
N LEU A 194 -0.52 -5.92 2.12
CA LEU A 194 0.93 -5.76 2.26
C LEU A 194 1.59 -7.02 2.83
N GLY A 195 1.03 -7.60 3.89
CA GLY A 195 1.55 -8.83 4.50
C GLY A 195 1.56 -10.01 3.53
N LEU A 196 0.46 -10.24 2.81
CA LEU A 196 0.38 -11.30 1.80
C LEU A 196 1.38 -11.08 0.65
N LEU A 197 1.59 -9.83 0.24
CA LEU A 197 2.54 -9.50 -0.81
C LEU A 197 4.00 -9.66 -0.34
N LEU A 198 4.30 -9.34 0.92
CA LEU A 198 5.59 -9.65 1.54
C LEU A 198 5.83 -11.16 1.61
N TRP A 199 4.82 -11.94 2.00
CA TRP A 199 4.92 -13.39 2.01
C TRP A 199 5.18 -13.94 0.60
N LEU A 200 4.40 -13.52 -0.41
CA LEU A 200 4.67 -13.88 -1.80
C LEU A 200 6.09 -13.53 -2.23
N ASN A 201 6.56 -12.32 -1.93
CA ASN A 201 7.90 -11.89 -2.28
C ASN A 201 8.99 -12.70 -1.55
N HIS A 202 8.70 -13.17 -0.34
CA HIS A 202 9.56 -14.05 0.44
C HIS A 202 9.68 -15.46 -0.18
N GLU A 203 8.57 -16.02 -0.67
CA GLU A 203 8.53 -17.30 -1.38
C GLU A 203 9.29 -17.26 -2.72
N LEU A 204 9.38 -16.09 -3.36
CA LEU A 204 10.10 -15.88 -4.62
C LEU A 204 11.60 -15.66 -4.43
N ARG A 205 12.11 -15.61 -3.19
CA ARG A 205 13.53 -15.36 -2.92
C ARG A 205 14.38 -16.52 -3.38
N VAL A 206 15.46 -16.17 -4.06
CA VAL A 206 16.55 -17.09 -4.38
C VAL A 206 17.84 -16.56 -3.76
N ALA A 207 18.61 -17.42 -3.09
CA ALA A 207 19.96 -17.07 -2.68
C ALA A 207 20.86 -17.05 -3.93
N ARG A 208 21.76 -16.06 -4.02
CA ARG A 208 22.88 -16.17 -4.95
C ARG A 208 23.66 -17.42 -4.55
N VAL A 209 23.82 -18.36 -5.46
CA VAL A 209 24.90 -19.34 -5.36
C VAL A 209 26.18 -18.51 -5.34
N ALA A 210 26.86 -18.44 -4.20
CA ALA A 210 28.21 -17.91 -4.17
C ALA A 210 29.01 -18.84 -5.10
N GLY A 211 29.52 -18.28 -6.21
CA GLY A 211 30.28 -19.05 -7.15
C GLY A 211 31.45 -19.70 -6.43
N LEU A 212 31.56 -21.02 -6.59
CA LEU A 212 32.86 -21.68 -6.69
C LEU A 212 33.65 -20.87 -7.72
N ALA A 213 34.55 -20.03 -7.23
CA ALA A 213 35.62 -19.51 -8.05
C ALA A 213 36.49 -20.72 -8.40
N THR A 214 36.36 -21.20 -9.64
CA THR A 214 37.36 -22.03 -10.31
C THR A 214 37.98 -21.22 -11.41
#